data_AF-A0A2N2ZQ98-F1
#
_entry.id   AF-A0A2N2ZQ98-F1
#
_cell.length_a   1.000
_cell.length_b   1.000
_cell.length_c   1.000
_cell.angle_alpha   90.00
_cell.angle_beta   90.00
_cell.angle_gamma   90.00
#
_symmetry.space_group_name_H-M   'P 1'
#
loop_
_entity.id
_entity.type
_entity.pdbx_description
1 polymer ?
#
loop_
_entity_poly.entity_id
_entity_poly.type
_entity_poly.pdbx_seq_one_letter_code
_entity_poly.pdbx_strand_id
1 'polypeptide(L)'
;HLEVDDTMGKGKLIDEIFGEKCEHHYVQPTFIIDYPKEMSPLTKAHRDNPELTERFELMVNGKELANCYSELNDPIEQKLRFEEQLRLSEKGDDEAMYIDQDFIRALEYGMPPTSGIGIGIDRLVMLMTNNSSIQEVLFFPQMRPEKTAKVAKPEDFIKIGVHEIWAEYVLKVYETVDKLRTNKATQVHQNLNGYRKKNKLEIPALQLAEVEAWFTVS
;
A
#
# COMPACT_ATOMS: atom_id res chain seq x y z
N HIS A 1 -23.69 -2.24 -4.28
CA HIS A 1 -23.71 -0.77 -4.39
C HIS A 1 -22.30 -0.32 -4.68
N LEU A 2 -22.11 0.64 -5.58
CA LEU A 2 -20.82 1.31 -5.79
C LEU A 2 -20.77 2.50 -4.83
N GLU A 3 -19.66 2.65 -4.10
CA GLU A 3 -19.39 3.88 -3.35
C GLU A 3 -18.98 4.95 -4.36
N VAL A 4 -19.69 6.09 -4.34
CA VAL A 4 -19.46 7.20 -5.25
C VAL A 4 -19.26 8.45 -4.42
N ASP A 5 -18.25 9.24 -4.76
CA ASP A 5 -18.00 10.56 -4.16
C ASP A 5 -18.18 11.69 -5.19
N ASP A 6 -18.40 12.92 -4.71
CA ASP A 6 -18.67 14.10 -5.56
C ASP A 6 -17.45 14.59 -6.36
N THR A 7 -16.26 14.03 -6.09
CA THR A 7 -15.02 14.32 -6.81
C THR A 7 -14.81 13.40 -8.02
N MET A 8 -15.60 12.33 -8.14
CA MET A 8 -15.53 11.40 -9.27
C MET A 8 -16.08 12.01 -10.56
N GLY A 9 -15.20 12.29 -11.51
CA GLY A 9 -15.57 12.61 -12.90
C GLY A 9 -16.19 11.42 -13.64
N LYS A 10 -16.78 11.69 -14.82
CA LYS A 10 -17.46 10.66 -15.65
C LYS A 10 -16.53 9.49 -15.99
N GLY A 11 -15.27 9.74 -16.32
CA GLY A 11 -14.28 8.69 -16.58
C GLY A 11 -14.07 7.75 -15.39
N LYS A 12 -13.86 8.31 -14.20
CA LYS A 12 -13.68 7.53 -12.96
C LYS A 12 -14.92 6.71 -12.59
N LEU A 13 -16.12 7.26 -12.82
CA LEU A 13 -17.37 6.51 -12.65
C LEU A 13 -17.48 5.32 -13.61
N ILE A 14 -17.12 5.51 -14.88
CA ILE A 14 -17.13 4.44 -15.88
C ILE A 14 -16.14 3.34 -15.47
N ASP A 15 -14.94 3.72 -15.02
CA ASP A 15 -13.91 2.79 -14.56
C ASP A 15 -14.38 1.94 -13.38
N GLU A 16 -14.90 2.57 -12.33
CA GLU A 16 -15.41 1.87 -11.14
C GLU A 16 -16.60 0.95 -11.47
N ILE A 17 -17.52 1.40 -12.33
CA ILE A 17 -18.62 0.55 -12.81
C ILE A 17 -18.08 -0.66 -13.56
N PHE A 18 -17.10 -0.45 -14.43
CA PHE A 18 -16.52 -1.51 -15.24
C PHE A 18 -15.74 -2.52 -14.37
N GLY A 19 -14.88 -2.05 -13.47
CA GLY A 19 -14.11 -2.86 -12.53
C GLY A 19 -15.01 -3.78 -11.69
N GLU A 20 -16.02 -3.19 -11.06
CA GLU A 20 -16.91 -3.90 -10.14
C GLU A 20 -17.93 -4.80 -10.87
N LYS A 21 -18.42 -4.41 -12.06
CA LYS A 21 -19.54 -5.11 -12.72
C LYS A 21 -19.17 -5.93 -13.94
N CYS A 22 -18.04 -5.67 -14.57
CA CYS A 22 -17.71 -6.28 -15.86
C CYS A 22 -16.46 -7.18 -15.78
N GLU A 23 -15.36 -6.72 -15.16
CA GLU A 23 -14.05 -7.38 -15.27
C GLU A 23 -14.08 -8.88 -15.00
N HIS A 24 -14.67 -9.28 -13.88
CA HIS A 24 -14.70 -10.68 -13.41
C HIS A 24 -15.46 -11.64 -14.34
N HIS A 25 -16.24 -11.13 -15.30
CA HIS A 25 -16.94 -11.96 -16.27
C HIS A 25 -16.08 -12.36 -17.48
N TYR A 26 -14.95 -11.67 -17.73
CA TYR A 26 -14.08 -11.93 -18.88
C TYR A 26 -13.09 -13.07 -18.61
N VAL A 27 -13.60 -14.30 -18.61
CA VAL A 27 -12.79 -15.51 -18.39
C VAL A 27 -11.87 -15.81 -19.57
N GLN A 28 -12.43 -15.80 -20.78
CA GLN A 28 -11.67 -16.02 -22.02
C GLN A 28 -10.98 -14.73 -22.47
N PRO A 29 -9.89 -14.82 -23.26
CA PRO A 29 -9.24 -13.66 -23.86
C PRO A 29 -10.25 -12.78 -24.59
N THR A 30 -10.49 -11.58 -24.05
CA THR A 30 -11.50 -10.65 -24.53
C THR A 30 -10.88 -9.28 -24.69
N PHE A 31 -11.03 -8.69 -25.88
CA PHE A 31 -10.63 -7.31 -26.13
C PHE A 31 -11.78 -6.38 -25.76
N ILE A 32 -11.50 -5.48 -24.82
CA ILE A 32 -12.36 -4.36 -24.49
C ILE A 32 -11.81 -3.18 -25.27
N ILE A 33 -12.64 -2.52 -26.06
CA ILE A 33 -12.19 -1.52 -27.04
C ILE A 33 -12.93 -0.20 -26.85
N ASP A 34 -12.36 0.85 -27.43
CA ASP A 34 -12.98 2.18 -27.58
C ASP A 34 -13.30 2.86 -26.25
N TYR A 35 -12.26 3.10 -25.46
CA TYR A 35 -12.37 3.75 -24.15
C TYR A 35 -12.74 5.23 -24.28
N PRO A 36 -13.47 5.80 -23.30
CA PRO A 36 -13.74 7.23 -23.25
C PRO A 36 -12.45 8.07 -23.29
N LYS A 37 -12.51 9.19 -24.02
CA LYS A 37 -11.39 10.13 -24.18
C LYS A 37 -10.84 10.66 -22.86
N GLU A 38 -11.73 10.94 -21.92
CA GLU A 38 -11.38 11.42 -20.58
C GLU A 38 -10.54 10.42 -19.76
N MET A 39 -10.61 9.12 -20.06
CA MET A 39 -9.83 8.07 -19.37
C MET A 39 -8.50 7.74 -20.07
N SER A 40 -8.25 8.34 -21.24
CA SER A 40 -7.15 7.91 -22.13
C SER A 40 -6.38 9.14 -22.63
N PRO A 41 -5.64 9.83 -21.74
CA PRO A 41 -5.01 11.13 -22.01
C PRO A 41 -3.96 11.07 -23.12
N LEU A 42 -3.30 9.93 -23.30
CA LEU A 42 -2.24 9.71 -24.30
C LEU A 42 -2.75 9.05 -25.59
N THR A 43 -4.04 8.70 -25.66
CA THR A 43 -4.57 7.94 -26.78
C THR A 43 -5.23 8.84 -27.82
N LYS A 44 -4.97 8.54 -29.09
CA LYS A 44 -5.63 9.21 -30.21
C LYS A 44 -7.15 9.06 -30.15
N ALA A 45 -7.87 10.15 -30.47
CA ALA A 45 -9.32 10.10 -30.56
C ALA A 45 -9.76 9.08 -31.62
N HIS A 46 -10.88 8.41 -31.38
CA HIS A 46 -11.42 7.42 -32.31
C HIS A 46 -11.86 8.09 -33.62
N ARG A 47 -11.50 7.49 -34.76
CA ARG A 47 -11.73 8.07 -36.11
C ARG A 47 -13.19 8.38 -36.42
N ASP A 48 -14.11 7.60 -35.87
CA ASP A 48 -15.56 7.71 -36.09
C ASP A 48 -16.33 8.32 -34.91
N ASN A 49 -15.70 8.45 -33.74
CA ASN A 49 -16.37 8.95 -32.53
C ASN A 49 -15.40 9.78 -31.65
N PRO A 50 -15.49 11.12 -31.66
CA PRO A 50 -14.54 11.96 -30.93
C PRO A 50 -14.63 11.85 -29.40
N GLU A 51 -15.71 11.25 -28.86
CA GLU A 51 -15.86 10.97 -27.41
C GLU A 51 -15.07 9.73 -26.95
N LEU A 52 -14.64 8.88 -27.90
CA LEU A 52 -13.90 7.65 -27.65
C LEU A 52 -12.47 7.74 -28.17
N THR A 53 -11.69 6.70 -27.92
CA THR A 53 -10.28 6.61 -28.28
C THR A 53 -9.95 5.29 -28.94
N GLU A 54 -8.92 5.25 -29.78
CA GLU A 54 -8.44 4.00 -30.39
C GLU A 54 -7.57 3.22 -29.39
N ARG A 55 -8.21 2.67 -28.35
CA ARG A 55 -7.58 1.88 -27.27
C ARG A 55 -8.23 0.52 -27.15
N PHE A 56 -7.44 -0.48 -26.79
CA PHE A 56 -7.97 -1.72 -26.26
C PHE A 56 -7.22 -2.20 -25.01
N GLU A 57 -7.93 -2.93 -24.16
CA GLU A 57 -7.34 -3.76 -23.13
C GLU A 57 -7.68 -5.23 -23.38
N LEU A 58 -6.69 -6.11 -23.19
CA LEU A 58 -6.86 -7.54 -23.25
C LEU A 58 -7.16 -8.05 -21.84
N MET A 59 -8.39 -8.49 -21.62
CA MET A 59 -8.81 -9.14 -20.38
C MET A 59 -8.70 -10.66 -20.51
N VAL A 60 -8.08 -11.32 -19.52
CA VAL A 60 -8.01 -12.78 -19.41
C VAL A 60 -8.22 -13.19 -17.96
N ASN A 61 -9.11 -14.15 -17.71
CA ASN A 61 -9.45 -14.62 -16.36
C ASN A 61 -9.82 -13.47 -15.38
N GLY A 62 -10.54 -12.47 -15.88
CA GLY A 62 -10.96 -11.30 -15.13
C GLY A 62 -9.83 -10.37 -14.69
N LYS A 63 -8.69 -10.39 -15.40
CA LYS A 63 -7.56 -9.49 -15.18
C LYS A 63 -7.05 -8.91 -16.49
N GLU A 64 -6.65 -7.65 -16.44
CA GLU A 64 -6.00 -6.95 -17.54
C GLU A 64 -4.60 -7.54 -17.78
N LEU A 65 -4.34 -8.01 -18.99
CA LEU A 65 -3.08 -8.62 -19.41
C LEU A 65 -2.25 -7.67 -20.28
N ALA A 66 -2.92 -6.86 -21.09
CA ALA A 66 -2.27 -5.87 -21.95
C ALA A 66 -3.16 -4.65 -22.16
N ASN A 67 -2.53 -3.50 -22.36
CA ASN A 67 -3.16 -2.25 -22.74
C ASN A 67 -2.46 -1.72 -23.99
N CYS A 68 -3.22 -1.34 -25.01
CA CYS A 68 -2.71 -0.98 -26.32
C CYS A 68 -3.53 0.14 -26.92
N TYR A 69 -2.89 1.03 -27.68
CA TYR A 69 -3.59 2.13 -28.29
C TYR A 69 -2.86 2.71 -29.50
N SER A 70 -3.60 3.43 -30.35
CA SER A 70 -3.01 4.38 -31.30
C SER A 70 -2.51 5.59 -30.53
N GLU A 71 -1.22 5.89 -30.67
CA GLU A 71 -0.56 6.98 -29.95
C GLU A 71 -1.11 8.34 -30.37
N LEU A 72 -1.37 9.22 -29.40
CA LEU A 72 -1.67 10.62 -29.69
C LEU A 72 -0.38 11.31 -30.16
N ASN A 73 -0.34 11.61 -31.46
CA ASN A 73 0.83 12.21 -32.10
C ASN A 73 0.63 13.69 -32.47
N ASP A 74 -0.46 14.32 -32.04
CA ASP A 74 -0.70 15.77 -32.19
C ASP A 74 -0.18 16.50 -30.93
N PRO A 75 0.90 17.31 -31.03
CA PRO A 75 1.49 17.99 -29.88
C PRO A 75 0.56 19.04 -29.26
N ILE A 76 -0.31 19.67 -30.06
CA ILE A 76 -1.24 20.69 -29.57
C ILE A 76 -2.32 20.01 -28.74
N GLU A 77 -2.89 18.92 -29.25
CA GLU A 77 -3.89 18.15 -28.51
C GLU A 77 -3.29 17.53 -27.24
N GLN A 78 -2.08 16.95 -27.32
CA GLN A 78 -1.42 16.36 -26.16
C GLN A 78 -1.17 17.38 -25.05
N LYS A 79 -0.74 18.59 -25.40
CA LYS A 79 -0.55 19.68 -24.44
C LYS A 79 -1.86 20.09 -23.76
N LEU A 80 -2.93 20.27 -24.53
CA LEU A 80 -4.26 20.61 -23.99
C LEU A 80 -4.76 19.55 -23.00
N ARG A 81 -4.51 18.26 -23.29
CA ARG A 81 -4.90 17.16 -22.38
C ARG A 81 -4.10 17.17 -21.08
N PHE A 82 -2.81 17.46 -21.13
CA PHE A 82 -1.99 17.62 -19.91
C PHE A 82 -2.41 18.83 -19.07
N GLU A 83 -2.73 19.96 -19.70
CA GLU A 83 -3.26 21.14 -18.99
C GLU A 83 -4.58 20.83 -18.29
N GLU A 84 -5.47 20.05 -18.93
CA GLU A 84 -6.73 19.64 -18.32
C GLU A 84 -6.51 18.65 -17.17
N GLN A 85 -5.60 17.67 -17.31
CA GLN A 85 -5.25 16.76 -16.21
C GLN A 85 -4.68 17.49 -15.00
N LEU A 86 -3.81 18.47 -15.21
CA LEU A 86 -3.27 19.31 -14.13
C LEU A 86 -4.38 20.10 -13.43
N ARG A 87 -5.35 20.62 -14.17
CA ARG A 87 -6.52 21.30 -13.60
C ARG A 87 -7.39 20.35 -12.75
N LEU A 88 -7.48 19.09 -13.14
CA LEU A 88 -8.18 18.07 -12.36
C LEU A 88 -7.37 17.66 -11.11
N SER A 89 -6.03 17.62 -11.20
CA SER A 89 -5.15 17.29 -10.08
C SER A 89 -5.20 18.30 -8.94
N GLU A 90 -5.37 19.58 -9.24
CA GLU A 90 -5.58 20.64 -8.25
C GLU A 90 -6.82 20.40 -7.37
N LYS A 91 -7.72 19.51 -7.78
CA LYS A 91 -8.90 19.09 -7.00
C LYS A 91 -8.64 17.88 -6.08
N GLY A 92 -7.39 17.43 -5.97
CA GLY A 92 -6.97 16.34 -5.07
C GLY A 92 -6.80 14.99 -5.73
N ASP A 93 -6.46 14.94 -7.02
CA ASP A 93 -6.08 13.70 -7.70
C ASP A 93 -4.56 13.50 -7.63
N ASP A 94 -4.13 12.60 -6.74
CA ASP A 94 -2.72 12.28 -6.50
C ASP A 94 -2.07 11.48 -7.66
N GLU A 95 -2.84 10.99 -8.63
CA GLU A 95 -2.34 10.18 -9.76
C GLU A 95 -2.14 10.97 -11.06
N ALA A 96 -2.40 12.28 -11.03
CA ALA A 96 -2.34 13.09 -12.24
C ALA A 96 -0.91 13.27 -12.78
N MET A 97 -0.81 13.31 -14.11
CA MET A 97 0.46 13.48 -14.81
C MET A 97 0.93 14.94 -14.76
N TYR A 98 2.23 15.15 -14.51
CA TYR A 98 2.88 16.44 -14.70
C TYR A 98 3.07 16.73 -16.20
N ILE A 99 3.06 18.01 -16.57
CA ILE A 99 3.29 18.40 -17.97
C ILE A 99 4.77 18.21 -18.32
N ASP A 100 5.09 17.17 -19.09
CA ASP A 100 6.42 16.92 -19.64
C ASP A 100 6.64 17.76 -20.92
N GLN A 101 7.34 18.89 -20.77
CA GLN A 101 7.63 19.80 -21.89
C GLN A 101 8.61 19.21 -22.91
N ASP A 102 9.49 18.30 -22.49
CA ASP A 102 10.44 17.67 -23.41
C ASP A 102 9.72 16.61 -24.26
N PHE A 103 8.75 15.89 -23.70
CA PHE A 103 7.86 15.00 -24.47
C PHE A 103 7.04 15.77 -25.51
N ILE A 104 6.42 16.90 -25.13
CA ILE A 104 5.67 17.74 -26.08
C ILE A 104 6.60 18.23 -27.20
N ARG A 105 7.79 18.74 -26.85
CA ARG A 105 8.77 19.17 -27.85
C ARG A 105 9.17 18.04 -28.79
N ALA A 106 9.33 16.81 -28.29
CA ALA A 106 9.62 15.65 -29.14
C ALA A 106 8.49 15.37 -30.15
N LEU A 107 7.23 15.50 -29.75
CA LEU A 107 6.08 15.37 -30.64
C LEU A 107 6.05 16.44 -31.75
N GLU A 108 6.47 17.68 -31.43
CA GLU A 108 6.55 18.80 -32.39
C GLU A 108 7.55 18.55 -33.54
N TYR A 109 8.57 17.71 -33.33
CA TYR A 109 9.48 17.29 -34.40
C TYR A 109 8.85 16.30 -35.39
N GLY A 110 7.66 15.78 -35.09
CA GLY A 110 6.88 14.91 -35.96
C GLY A 110 6.99 13.45 -35.58
N MET A 111 6.12 13.01 -34.67
CA MET A 111 5.92 11.59 -34.38
C MET A 111 5.05 10.94 -35.49
N PRO A 112 5.53 9.87 -36.16
CA PRO A 112 4.73 9.14 -37.13
C PRO A 112 3.46 8.54 -36.51
N PRO A 113 2.43 8.20 -37.31
CA PRO A 113 1.31 7.39 -36.83
C PRO A 113 1.84 6.07 -36.25
N THR A 114 1.67 5.88 -34.95
CA THR A 114 2.28 4.79 -34.17
C THR A 114 1.23 4.16 -33.27
N SER A 115 1.45 2.91 -32.89
CA SER A 115 0.70 2.24 -31.83
C SER A 115 1.67 1.70 -30.79
N GLY A 116 1.31 1.84 -29.52
CA GLY A 116 2.04 1.32 -28.38
C GLY A 116 1.26 0.19 -27.70
N ILE A 117 1.98 -0.75 -27.11
CA ILE A 117 1.43 -1.84 -26.30
C ILE A 117 2.25 -2.05 -25.04
N GLY A 118 1.56 -2.14 -23.91
CA GLY A 118 2.10 -2.62 -22.64
C GLY A 118 1.56 -4.02 -22.33
N ILE A 119 2.43 -4.94 -21.92
CA ILE A 119 2.05 -6.31 -21.52
C ILE A 119 2.55 -6.53 -20.09
N GLY A 120 1.65 -6.95 -19.20
CA GLY A 120 2.00 -7.35 -17.83
C GLY A 120 2.69 -8.71 -17.83
N ILE A 121 4.02 -8.74 -17.85
CA ILE A 121 4.81 -9.98 -17.90
C ILE A 121 4.51 -10.87 -16.68
N ASP A 122 4.44 -10.31 -15.48
CA ASP A 122 4.14 -11.09 -14.27
C ASP A 122 2.75 -11.75 -14.36
N ARG A 123 1.75 -11.00 -14.84
CA ARG A 123 0.38 -11.52 -15.03
C ARG A 123 0.34 -12.59 -16.12
N LEU A 124 1.11 -12.43 -17.20
CA LEU A 124 1.26 -13.46 -18.24
C LEU A 124 1.89 -14.73 -17.67
N VAL A 125 2.97 -14.62 -16.90
CA VAL A 125 3.63 -15.76 -16.26
C VAL A 125 2.67 -16.43 -15.26
N MET A 126 1.94 -15.67 -14.46
CA MET A 126 0.91 -16.18 -13.54
C MET A 126 -0.11 -17.04 -14.29
N LEU A 127 -0.65 -16.52 -15.40
CA LEU A 127 -1.60 -17.23 -16.25
C LEU A 127 -0.99 -18.54 -16.80
N MET A 128 0.22 -18.46 -17.38
CA MET A 128 0.90 -19.59 -18.02
C MET A 128 1.35 -20.67 -17.03
N THR A 129 1.55 -20.31 -15.77
CA THR A 129 1.98 -21.21 -14.69
C THR A 129 0.85 -21.62 -13.75
N ASN A 130 -0.38 -21.18 -14.02
CA ASN A 130 -1.56 -21.42 -13.19
C ASN A 130 -1.38 -20.97 -11.73
N ASN A 131 -0.74 -19.81 -11.54
CA ASN A 131 -0.56 -19.18 -10.23
C ASN A 131 -1.54 -18.02 -10.05
N SER A 132 -2.23 -17.96 -8.91
CA SER A 132 -3.18 -16.89 -8.57
C SER A 132 -2.54 -15.71 -7.85
N SER A 133 -1.30 -15.84 -7.38
CA SER A 133 -0.56 -14.81 -6.65
C SER A 133 0.68 -14.38 -7.43
N ILE A 134 0.90 -13.06 -7.55
CA ILE A 134 2.11 -12.49 -8.18
C ILE A 134 3.38 -12.85 -7.41
N GLN A 135 3.28 -13.15 -6.11
CA GLN A 135 4.43 -13.52 -5.30
C GLN A 135 5.03 -14.88 -5.72
N GLU A 136 4.24 -15.75 -6.35
CA GLU A 136 4.69 -17.06 -6.82
C GLU A 136 5.50 -16.99 -8.11
N VAL A 137 5.45 -15.85 -8.82
CA VAL A 137 6.17 -15.64 -10.09
C VAL A 137 7.34 -14.66 -9.95
N LEU A 138 7.60 -14.17 -8.73
CA LEU A 138 8.70 -13.27 -8.40
C LEU A 138 9.70 -14.00 -7.49
N PHE A 139 11.00 -13.89 -7.76
CA PHE A 139 12.03 -14.50 -6.90
C PHE A 139 12.08 -13.88 -5.50
N PHE A 140 11.87 -12.56 -5.41
CA PHE A 140 11.94 -11.79 -4.17
C PHE A 140 10.78 -10.81 -4.11
N PRO A 141 9.55 -11.27 -3.81
CA PRO A 141 8.40 -10.38 -3.72
C PRO A 141 8.54 -9.39 -2.56
N GLN A 142 7.96 -8.20 -2.70
CA GLN A 142 7.91 -7.23 -1.60
C GLN A 142 7.04 -7.79 -0.47
N MET A 143 7.66 -8.04 0.67
CA MET A 143 6.99 -8.51 1.88
C MET A 143 6.74 -7.36 2.85
N ARG A 144 5.70 -7.49 3.67
CA ARG A 144 5.52 -6.58 4.81
C ARG A 144 6.68 -6.79 5.77
N PRO A 145 7.36 -5.72 6.24
CA PRO A 145 8.40 -5.85 7.24
C PRO A 145 7.90 -6.62 8.46
N GLU A 146 8.74 -7.50 9.00
CA GLU A 146 8.42 -8.18 10.24
C GLU A 146 8.22 -7.15 11.36
N LYS A 147 7.18 -7.37 12.18
CA LYS A 147 6.98 -6.58 13.39
C LYS A 147 8.10 -6.96 14.36
N THR A 148 9.14 -6.16 14.43
CA THR A 148 10.12 -6.28 15.51
C THR A 148 9.40 -5.98 16.83
N ALA A 149 9.43 -6.93 17.76
CA ALA A 149 8.88 -6.70 19.09
C ALA A 149 9.59 -5.48 19.70
N LYS A 150 8.83 -4.53 20.24
CA LYS A 150 9.40 -3.40 20.99
C LYS A 150 10.22 -3.99 22.14
N VAL A 151 11.53 -3.86 22.07
CA VAL A 151 12.41 -4.21 23.19
C VAL A 151 12.06 -3.25 24.32
N ALA A 152 11.47 -3.77 25.42
CA ALA A 152 11.18 -2.94 26.56
C ALA A 152 12.47 -2.42 27.17
N LYS A 153 12.41 -1.23 27.74
CA LYS A 153 13.56 -0.59 28.39
C LYS A 153 13.31 -0.46 29.90
N PRO A 154 14.35 -0.25 30.71
CA PRO A 154 14.17 -0.03 32.15
C PRO A 154 13.20 1.13 32.44
N GLU A 155 13.16 2.17 31.58
CA GLU A 155 12.25 3.31 31.74
C GLU A 155 10.77 2.92 31.67
N ASP A 156 10.42 1.84 30.96
CA ASP A 156 9.03 1.36 30.88
C ASP A 156 8.55 0.79 32.22
N PHE A 157 9.46 0.20 33.00
CA PHE A 157 9.18 -0.26 34.36
C PHE A 157 9.18 0.90 35.37
N ILE A 158 10.02 1.92 35.17
CA ILE A 158 10.01 3.12 36.02
C ILE A 158 8.66 3.84 35.92
N LYS A 159 8.07 3.93 34.72
CA LYS A 159 6.75 4.55 34.50
C LYS A 159 5.62 3.89 35.30
N ILE A 160 5.70 2.60 35.58
CA ILE A 160 4.71 1.89 36.41
C ILE A 160 5.04 1.95 37.91
N GLY A 161 6.07 2.71 38.32
CA GLY A 161 6.43 2.89 39.72
C GLY A 161 7.53 1.95 40.24
N VAL A 162 8.23 1.22 39.36
CA VAL A 162 9.43 0.46 39.76
C VAL A 162 10.55 1.44 40.05
N HIS A 163 11.18 1.34 41.22
CA HIS A 163 12.33 2.17 41.57
C HIS A 163 13.49 1.93 40.59
N GLU A 164 14.23 2.98 40.23
CA GLU A 164 15.31 2.94 39.22
C GLU A 164 16.33 1.82 39.45
N ILE A 165 16.77 1.62 40.70
CA ILE A 165 17.69 0.54 41.11
C ILE A 165 17.18 -0.87 40.79
N TRP A 166 15.86 -1.05 40.63
CA TRP A 166 15.22 -2.33 40.32
C TRP A 166 14.88 -2.47 38.83
N ALA A 167 14.75 -1.37 38.09
CA ALA A 167 14.24 -1.35 36.73
C ALA A 167 14.99 -2.30 35.75
N GLU A 168 16.32 -2.31 35.80
CA GLU A 168 17.13 -3.22 34.99
C GLU A 168 16.92 -4.69 35.34
N TYR A 169 16.74 -5.00 36.62
CA TYR A 169 16.56 -6.38 37.09
C TYR A 169 15.15 -6.88 36.79
N VAL A 170 14.14 -6.00 36.88
CA VAL A 170 12.77 -6.32 36.49
C VAL A 170 12.70 -6.59 34.98
N LEU A 171 13.39 -5.77 34.17
CA LEU A 171 13.52 -6.02 32.73
C LEU A 171 14.18 -7.37 32.44
N LYS A 172 15.25 -7.74 33.16
CA LYS A 172 15.92 -9.06 32.97
C LYS A 172 15.03 -10.25 33.33
N VAL A 173 14.11 -10.10 34.27
CA VAL A 173 13.26 -11.21 34.75
C VAL A 173 11.97 -11.35 33.95
N TYR A 174 11.35 -10.23 33.53
CA TYR A 174 10.04 -10.25 32.89
C TYR A 174 10.04 -9.78 31.43
N GLU A 175 11.13 -9.20 30.93
CA GLU A 175 11.32 -8.69 29.56
C GLU A 175 10.40 -7.54 29.13
N THR A 176 9.15 -7.49 29.59
CA THR A 176 8.15 -6.45 29.28
C THR A 176 7.21 -6.22 30.47
N VAL A 177 6.58 -5.04 30.51
CA VAL A 177 5.55 -4.73 31.52
C VAL A 177 4.36 -5.68 31.42
N ASP A 178 3.96 -6.07 30.21
CA ASP A 178 2.83 -7.00 30.01
C ASP A 178 3.11 -8.38 30.62
N LYS A 179 4.30 -8.94 30.39
CA LYS A 179 4.73 -10.22 31.02
C LYS A 179 4.86 -10.11 32.55
N LEU A 180 5.21 -8.94 33.09
CA LEU A 180 5.14 -8.72 34.53
C LEU A 180 3.68 -8.78 35.00
N ARG A 181 2.77 -8.11 34.28
CA ARG A 181 1.34 -8.02 34.63
C ARG A 181 0.55 -9.31 34.46
N THR A 182 1.05 -10.29 33.71
CA THR A 182 0.44 -11.64 33.68
C THR A 182 0.61 -12.42 34.99
N ASN A 183 1.47 -11.95 35.90
CA ASN A 183 1.72 -12.57 37.20
C ASN A 183 0.98 -11.85 38.33
N LYS A 184 0.74 -12.55 39.45
CA LYS A 184 0.23 -11.90 40.67
C LYS A 184 1.36 -11.12 41.36
N ALA A 185 1.05 -9.98 41.98
CA ALA A 185 2.02 -9.15 42.71
C ALA A 185 2.82 -9.96 43.76
N THR A 186 2.18 -10.89 44.46
CA THR A 186 2.83 -11.81 45.41
C THR A 186 3.89 -12.69 44.76
N GLN A 187 3.62 -13.20 43.55
CA GLN A 187 4.56 -14.02 42.77
C GLN A 187 5.73 -13.16 42.28
N VAL A 188 5.44 -11.95 41.78
CA VAL A 188 6.48 -11.01 41.32
C VAL A 188 7.43 -10.63 42.45
N HIS A 189 6.89 -10.31 43.62
CA HIS A 189 7.63 -10.01 44.84
C HIS A 189 8.55 -11.18 45.25
N GLN A 190 8.04 -12.41 45.29
CA GLN A 190 8.84 -13.60 45.63
C GLN A 190 9.95 -13.85 44.61
N ASN A 191 9.64 -13.76 43.32
CA ASN A 191 10.58 -14.00 42.23
C ASN A 191 11.74 -12.99 42.24
N LEU A 192 11.44 -11.69 42.40
CA LEU A 192 12.47 -10.63 42.39
C LEU A 192 13.34 -10.66 43.64
N ASN A 193 12.74 -10.87 44.82
CA ASN A 193 13.53 -11.03 46.05
C ASN A 193 14.34 -12.34 46.05
N GLY A 194 13.82 -13.41 45.43
CA GLY A 194 14.56 -14.65 45.16
C GLY A 194 15.74 -14.43 44.22
N TYR A 195 15.52 -13.69 43.12
CA TYR A 195 16.55 -13.30 42.16
C TYR A 195 17.65 -12.46 42.82
N ARG A 196 17.29 -11.49 43.65
CA ARG A 196 18.22 -10.67 44.45
C ARG A 196 19.11 -11.53 45.34
N LYS A 197 18.51 -12.47 46.10
CA LYS A 197 19.27 -13.38 46.98
C LYS A 197 20.21 -14.29 46.18
N LYS A 198 19.71 -14.89 45.10
CA LYS A 198 20.49 -15.80 44.23
C LYS A 198 21.71 -15.09 43.61
N ASN A 199 21.54 -13.85 43.18
CA ASN A 199 22.59 -13.06 42.53
C ASN A 199 23.38 -12.15 43.48
N LYS A 200 23.14 -12.24 44.80
CA LYS A 200 23.83 -11.45 45.84
C LYS A 200 23.82 -9.93 45.57
N LEU A 201 22.68 -9.39 45.11
CA LEU A 201 22.57 -7.96 44.80
C LEU A 201 22.52 -7.13 46.08
N GLU A 202 23.33 -6.07 46.17
CA GLU A 202 23.41 -5.13 47.31
C GLU A 202 22.32 -4.04 47.28
N ILE A 203 21.13 -4.37 46.80
CA ILE A 203 19.97 -3.47 46.76
C ILE A 203 18.99 -3.78 47.90
N PRO A 204 18.13 -2.85 48.34
CA PRO A 204 17.08 -3.14 49.32
C PRO A 204 16.11 -4.22 48.83
N ALA A 205 15.60 -5.05 49.74
CA ALA A 205 14.56 -6.03 49.41
C ALA A 205 13.22 -5.32 49.17
N LEU A 206 12.51 -5.72 48.12
CA LEU A 206 11.19 -5.19 47.81
C LEU A 206 10.20 -5.62 48.89
N GLN A 207 9.33 -4.71 49.31
CA GLN A 207 8.15 -5.01 50.12
C GLN A 207 6.98 -5.35 49.22
N LEU A 208 6.04 -6.16 49.72
CA LEU A 208 4.86 -6.57 48.94
C LEU A 208 4.02 -5.36 48.50
N ALA A 209 3.82 -4.38 49.38
CA ALA A 209 3.06 -3.18 49.08
C ALA A 209 3.67 -2.34 47.94
N GLU A 210 5.01 -2.32 47.81
CA GLU A 210 5.69 -1.63 46.71
C GLU A 210 5.39 -2.31 45.38
N VAL A 211 5.40 -3.65 45.36
CA VAL A 211 5.11 -4.43 44.15
C VAL A 211 3.64 -4.35 43.78
N GLU A 212 2.72 -4.31 44.75
CA GLU A 212 1.28 -4.14 44.51
C GLU A 212 0.97 -2.81 43.82
N ALA A 213 1.68 -1.74 44.17
CA ALA A 213 1.52 -0.42 43.54
C ALA A 213 1.87 -0.45 42.03
N TRP A 214 2.73 -1.36 41.56
CA TRP A 214 3.08 -1.45 40.13
C TRP A 214 1.94 -1.91 39.23
N PHE A 215 0.90 -2.50 39.83
CA PHE A 215 -0.27 -3.02 39.14
C PHE A 215 -1.45 -2.03 39.15
N THR A 216 -1.37 -0.96 39.95
CA THR A 216 -2.44 0.05 40.07
C THR A 216 -2.18 1.29 39.22
N VAL A 217 -0.96 1.52 38.76
CA VAL A 217 -0.59 2.61 37.85
C VAL A 217 -0.94 2.21 36.43
N SER A 218 -1.87 2.95 35.79
CA SER A 218 -2.30 2.73 34.41
C SER A 218 -1.26 3.17 33.39
#